data_AF-A0A3D2QE19-F1
#
_entry.id   AF-A0A3D2QE19-F1
#
_cell.length_a   1.000
_cell.length_b   1.000
_cell.length_c   1.000
_cell.angle_alpha   90.00
_cell.angle_beta   90.00
_cell.angle_gamma   90.00
#
_symmetry.space_group_name_H-M   'P 1'
#
loop_
_entity.id
_entity.type
_entity.pdbx_description
1 polymer ?
#
loop_
_entity_poly.entity_id
_entity_poly.type
_entity_poly.pdbx_seq_one_letter_code
_entity_poly.pdbx_strand_id
1 'polypeptide(L)' 'LRPLAWRLPLSTETVDEALRVAPRVVIKERTEEVLREYGCRTFTGTRYSGVRFGIRTRGEKN' A
#
# COMPACT_ATOMS: atom_id res chain seq x y z
N LEU A 1 9.29 17.57 16.57
CA LEU A 1 8.83 16.16 16.69
C LEU A 1 8.67 15.58 15.29
N ARG A 2 9.34 14.46 14.96
CA ARG A 2 9.00 13.72 13.73
C ARG A 2 7.81 12.80 14.05
N PRO A 3 6.85 12.61 13.12
CA PRO A 3 5.75 11.67 13.32
C PRO A 3 6.28 10.28 13.66
N LEU A 4 5.53 9.53 14.49
CA LEU A 4 5.82 8.13 14.74
C LEU A 4 5.69 7.38 13.41
N ALA A 5 6.84 7.05 12.81
CA ALA A 5 6.90 6.36 11.53
C ALA A 5 7.20 4.88 11.77
N TRP A 6 6.32 4.02 11.27
CA TRP A 6 6.58 2.58 11.23
C TRP A 6 7.79 2.32 10.32
N ARG A 7 8.81 1.65 10.84
CA ARG A 7 10.11 1.47 10.15
C ARG A 7 10.25 0.14 9.42
N LEU A 8 9.39 -0.82 9.75
CA LEU A 8 9.40 -2.14 9.15
C LEU A 8 8.46 -2.15 7.93
N PRO A 9 8.70 -3.04 6.94
CA PRO A 9 7.73 -3.29 5.89
C PRO A 9 6.37 -3.67 6.49
N LEU A 10 5.29 -3.30 5.80
CA LEU A 10 3.95 -3.75 6.18
C LEU A 10 3.85 -5.26 5.95
N SER A 11 3.15 -6.00 6.82
CA SER A 11 2.86 -7.42 6.53
C SER A 11 1.64 -7.55 5.62
N THR A 12 1.56 -8.62 4.85
CA THR A 12 0.38 -8.92 4.02
C THR A 12 -0.89 -9.05 4.86
N GLU A 13 -0.78 -9.65 6.04
CA GLU A 13 -1.89 -9.81 6.99
C GLU A 13 -2.42 -8.46 7.47
N THR A 14 -1.53 -7.48 7.65
CA THR A 14 -1.93 -6.12 8.03
C THR A 14 -2.78 -5.45 6.94
N VAL A 15 -2.44 -5.66 5.67
CA VAL A 15 -3.23 -5.16 4.53
C VAL A 15 -4.59 -5.85 4.47
N ASP A 16 -4.61 -7.18 4.65
CA ASP A 16 -5.84 -7.96 4.59
C ASP A 16 -6.80 -7.58 5.72
N GLU A 17 -6.28 -7.36 6.92
CA GLU A 17 -7.06 -6.88 8.07
C GLU A 17 -7.59 -5.45 7.83
N ALA A 18 -6.79 -4.58 7.22
CA ALA A 18 -7.26 -3.25 6.82
C ALA A 18 -8.38 -3.33 5.77
N LEU A 19 -8.32 -4.27 4.82
CA LEU A 19 -9.39 -4.50 3.83
C LEU A 19 -10.64 -5.13 4.44
N ARG A 20 -10.52 -5.85 5.56
CA ARG A 20 -11.68 -6.35 6.31
C ARG A 20 -12.57 -5.19 6.76
N VAL A 21 -11.96 -4.12 7.28
CA VAL A 21 -12.67 -2.97 7.85
C VAL A 21 -12.91 -1.83 6.85
N ALA A 22 -12.14 -1.75 5.76
CA ALA A 22 -12.26 -0.70 4.75
C ALA A 22 -12.48 -1.27 3.34
N PRO A 23 -13.33 -0.65 2.50
CA PRO A 23 -13.54 -1.10 1.12
C PRO A 23 -12.31 -0.91 0.22
N ARG A 24 -11.36 -0.04 0.62
CA ARG A 24 -10.16 0.30 -0.13
C ARG A 24 -9.04 0.72 0.82
N VAL A 25 -7.82 0.31 0.50
CA VAL A 25 -6.59 0.65 1.24
C VAL A 25 -5.58 1.30 0.29
N VAL A 26 -4.92 2.35 0.77
CA VAL A 26 -3.81 3.03 0.08
C VAL A 26 -2.52 2.67 0.79
N ILE A 27 -1.59 2.05 0.07
CA ILE A 27 -0.30 1.60 0.60
C ILE A 27 0.77 2.52 0.01
N LYS A 28 1.66 3.04 0.87
CA LYS A 28 2.75 3.93 0.47
C LYS A 28 4.06 3.20 0.66
N GLU A 29 4.75 2.91 -0.43
CA GLU A 29 6.02 2.19 -0.40
C GLU A 29 7.01 2.74 -1.43
N ARG A 30 8.26 2.29 -1.33
CA ARG A 30 9.37 2.85 -2.13
C ARG A 30 9.33 2.44 -3.60
N THR A 31 8.78 1.27 -3.93
CA THR A 31 8.82 0.76 -5.30
C THR A 31 7.49 0.11 -5.72
N GLU A 32 7.28 -0.02 -7.03
CA GLU A 32 6.07 -0.68 -7.55
C GLU A 32 6.08 -2.19 -7.31
N GLU A 33 7.25 -2.81 -7.31
CA GLU A 33 7.43 -4.25 -7.06
C GLU A 33 6.87 -4.60 -5.68
N VAL A 34 7.25 -3.86 -4.64
CA VAL A 34 6.73 -4.02 -3.28
C VAL A 34 5.22 -3.78 -3.24
N LEU A 35 4.71 -2.78 -3.96
CA LEU A 35 3.27 -2.52 -4.02
C LEU A 35 2.48 -3.66 -4.70
N ARG A 36 3.07 -4.33 -5.70
CA ARG A 36 2.49 -5.51 -6.36
C ARG A 36 2.41 -6.70 -5.42
N GLU A 37 3.41 -6.89 -4.56
CA GLU A 37 3.39 -7.96 -3.55
C GLU A 37 2.20 -7.82 -2.58
N TYR A 38 1.77 -6.59 -2.27
CA TYR A 38 0.56 -6.35 -1.48
C TYR A 38 -0.74 -6.54 -2.25
N GLY A 39 -0.70 -6.87 -3.54
CA GLY A 39 -1.86 -7.01 -4.41
C GLY A 39 -2.41 -5.68 -4.94
N CYS A 40 -1.62 -4.59 -4.91
CA CYS A 40 -2.05 -3.34 -5.53
C CYS A 40 -2.03 -3.46 -7.06
N ARG A 41 -3.04 -2.90 -7.71
CA ARG A 41 -3.16 -2.89 -9.19
C ARG A 41 -3.12 -1.49 -9.78
N THR A 42 -3.54 -0.50 -9.00
CA THR A 42 -3.42 0.90 -9.38
C THR A 42 -2.23 1.49 -8.65
N PHE A 43 -1.31 2.06 -9.43
CA PHE A 43 -0.14 2.76 -8.93
C PHE A 43 -0.26 4.22 -9.30
N THR A 44 0.14 5.06 -8.38
CA THR A 44 0.00 6.49 -8.49
C THR A 44 1.21 7.14 -7.80
N GLY A 45 1.69 8.24 -8.36
CA GLY A 45 2.96 8.87 -8.00
C GLY A 45 3.37 9.87 -9.07
N THR A 46 4.01 10.97 -8.67
CA THR A 46 4.53 11.94 -9.64
C THR A 46 5.99 11.68 -9.92
N ARG A 47 6.50 12.14 -11.09
CA ARG A 47 7.93 12.07 -11.47
C ARG A 47 8.88 12.65 -10.40
N TYR A 48 8.37 13.53 -9.54
CA TYR A 48 9.15 14.30 -8.57
C TYR A 48 9.00 13.82 -7.12
N SER A 49 7.92 13.11 -6.80
CA SER A 49 7.76 12.48 -5.50
C SER A 49 8.33 11.07 -5.58
N GLY A 50 9.50 10.81 -5.00
CA GLY A 50 10.08 9.45 -4.89
C GLY A 50 9.23 8.44 -4.09
N VAL A 51 7.97 8.78 -3.81
CA VAL A 51 6.96 7.96 -3.13
C VAL A 51 5.98 7.44 -4.18
N ARG A 52 5.88 6.11 -4.31
CA ARG A 52 4.81 5.47 -5.06
C ARG A 52 3.73 4.99 -4.10
N PHE A 53 2.48 5.10 -4.52
CA PHE A 53 1.36 4.60 -3.76
C PHE A 53 0.54 3.63 -4.59
N GLY A 54 0.25 2.49 -3.97
CA GLY A 54 -0.59 1.43 -4.53
C GLY A 54 -1.96 1.45 -3.89
N ILE A 55 -2.98 1.13 -4.68
CA ILE A 55 -4.36 1.02 -4.21
C ILE A 55 -4.80 -0.44 -4.34
N ARG A 56 -5.38 -0.98 -3.27
CA ARG A 56 -6.05 -2.29 -3.24
C ARG A 56 -7.48 -2.14 -2.77
N THR A 57 -8.41 -2.82 -3.44
CA THR A 57 -9.84 -2.78 -3.17
C THR A 57 -10.34 -4.16 -2.71
N ARG A 58 -11.39 -4.17 -1.90
CA ARG A 58 -12.02 -5.42 -1.46
C ARG A 58 -12.80 -6.04 -2.62
N GLY A 59 -12.50 -7.31 -2.95
CA GLY A 59 -13.21 -8.08 -3.99
C GLY A 59 -12.43 -8.30 -5.29
N GLU A 60 -11.30 -7.61 -5.48
CA GLU A 60 -10.36 -7.90 -6.55
C GLU A 60 -9.56 -9.17 -6.20
N LYS A 61 -10.07 -10.34 -6.60
CA LYS A 61 -9.35 -11.63 -6.49
C LYS A 61 -8.12 -11.60 -7.38
N ASN A 62 -6.96 -11.94 -6.82
CA ASN A 62 -5.74 -12.22 -7.58
C ASN A 62 -5.99 -13.34 -8.58
#